data_AF-A0A8H3ISR5-F1
#
_entry.id   AF-A0A8H3ISR5-F1
#
_cell.length_a   1.000
_cell.length_b   1.000
_cell.length_c   1.000
_cell.angle_alpha   90.00
_cell.angle_beta   90.00
_cell.angle_gamma   90.00
#
_symmetry.space_group_name_H-M   'P 1'
#
loop_
_entity.id
_entity.type
_entity.pdbx_description
1 polymer ?
#
loop_
_entity_poly.entity_id
_entity_poly.type
_entity_poly.pdbx_seq_one_letter_code
_entity_poly.pdbx_strand_id
1 'polypeptide(L)'
;MEKADGLVKFKGIIFAASTVDGGLARWLPDHPAFVEDSKGDNVQHFVPPNAIRSSNQVDLSETLLGACLCGGYQFKTSRPNEASYDLSSEYSDSLIPRYEGKAHLNPKNEKWWIRSNGTKYAAAICACVDCRKSSGQDFVQWAFVPSVNIFGKDGSPFDPYGGTLTVYDSSEHGKRYFCKVCGANAFLLLKDRPDLIDVNVGLLRSKQGSLAEDWLEWFKQRIGFNEEGQNTELVGALQAGIERDYSSKAGSK
;
A
#
# COMPACT_ATOMS: atom_id res chain seq x y z
N MET A 1 -23.16 6.94 13.00
CA MET A 1 -22.88 8.19 12.29
C MET A 1 -21.50 8.01 11.65
N GLU A 2 -21.43 7.55 10.39
CA GLU A 2 -20.17 7.12 9.77
C GLU A 2 -19.70 8.00 8.60
N LYS A 3 -20.51 8.94 8.11
CA LYS A 3 -20.12 9.84 7.01
C LYS A 3 -19.25 10.97 7.52
N ALA A 4 -18.06 11.13 6.94
CA ALA A 4 -17.15 12.23 7.25
C ALA A 4 -17.45 13.48 6.40
N ASP A 5 -18.12 13.30 5.26
CA ASP A 5 -18.50 14.37 4.34
C ASP A 5 -19.27 15.49 5.06
N GLY A 6 -18.79 16.72 4.89
CA GLY A 6 -19.36 17.92 5.55
C GLY A 6 -19.01 18.06 7.05
N LEU A 7 -18.40 17.06 7.68
CA LEU A 7 -17.94 17.11 9.07
C LEU A 7 -16.44 17.31 9.18
N VAL A 8 -15.67 16.72 8.27
CA VAL A 8 -14.21 16.80 8.23
C VAL A 8 -13.78 17.43 6.91
N LYS A 9 -12.81 18.33 6.96
CA LYS A 9 -12.19 18.92 5.77
C LYS A 9 -10.72 18.54 5.72
N PHE A 10 -10.33 17.85 4.66
CA PHE A 10 -8.91 17.58 4.38
C PHE A 10 -8.20 18.91 4.05
N LYS A 11 -7.12 19.21 4.77
CA LYS A 11 -6.41 20.50 4.67
C LYS A 11 -5.10 20.43 3.91
N GLY A 12 -4.50 19.24 3.81
CA GLY A 12 -3.21 19.06 3.20
C GLY A 12 -2.43 17.91 3.84
N ILE A 13 -1.23 17.72 3.34
CA ILE A 13 -0.33 16.63 3.72
C ILE A 13 0.88 17.22 4.40
N ILE A 14 1.20 16.72 5.59
CA ILE A 14 2.36 17.13 6.38
C ILE A 14 3.46 16.07 6.29
N PHE A 15 4.69 16.43 6.68
CA PHE A 15 5.88 15.57 6.57
C PHE A 15 6.15 15.03 5.15
N ALA A 16 5.68 15.74 4.11
CA ALA A 16 5.74 15.25 2.74
C ALA A 16 7.19 15.08 2.26
N ALA A 17 8.14 15.90 2.74
CA ALA A 17 9.55 15.75 2.38
C ALA A 17 10.16 14.42 2.87
N SER A 18 9.70 13.87 4.00
CA SER A 18 10.19 12.61 4.55
C SER A 18 9.84 11.39 3.69
N THR A 19 8.89 11.55 2.77
CA THR A 19 8.47 10.50 1.85
C THR A 19 9.46 10.27 0.70
N VAL A 20 10.34 11.23 0.43
CA VAL A 20 11.30 11.27 -0.69
C VAL A 20 10.64 11.39 -2.08
N ASP A 21 9.67 10.52 -2.39
CA ASP A 21 8.93 10.49 -3.65
C ASP A 21 7.68 11.39 -3.67
N GLY A 22 7.42 12.09 -2.56
CA GLY A 22 6.22 12.88 -2.35
C GLY A 22 5.01 12.07 -1.86
N GLY A 23 5.12 10.75 -1.77
CA GLY A 23 4.07 9.89 -1.25
C GLY A 23 2.71 10.16 -1.90
N LEU A 24 1.66 10.15 -1.07
CA LEU A 24 0.30 10.43 -1.54
C LEU A 24 0.10 11.87 -2.01
N ALA A 25 0.98 12.82 -1.68
CA ALA A 25 0.87 14.19 -2.16
C ALA A 25 1.01 14.27 -3.69
N ARG A 26 1.74 13.32 -4.28
CA ARG A 26 1.81 13.17 -5.74
C ARG A 26 0.45 12.89 -6.38
N TRP A 27 -0.46 12.25 -5.67
CA TRP A 27 -1.82 11.92 -6.13
C TRP A 27 -2.89 12.84 -5.56
N LEU A 28 -2.51 13.89 -4.84
CA LEU A 28 -3.43 14.89 -4.31
C LEU A 28 -2.93 16.30 -4.68
N PRO A 29 -2.73 16.60 -5.99
CA PRO A 29 -2.07 17.82 -6.44
C PRO A 29 -2.84 19.10 -6.11
N ASP A 30 -4.16 18.99 -5.91
CA ASP A 30 -5.04 20.11 -5.55
C ASP A 30 -5.07 20.39 -4.03
N HIS A 31 -4.33 19.59 -3.24
CA HIS A 31 -4.16 19.80 -1.81
C HIS A 31 -2.71 20.18 -1.48
N PRO A 32 -2.50 21.15 -0.56
CA PRO A 32 -1.15 21.57 -0.24
C PRO A 32 -0.39 20.46 0.48
N ALA A 33 0.88 20.32 0.14
CA ALA A 33 1.83 19.47 0.85
C ALA A 33 2.87 20.34 1.57
N PHE A 34 3.30 19.90 2.74
CA PHE A 34 4.18 20.64 3.64
C PHE A 34 5.38 19.78 4.03
N VAL A 35 6.55 20.41 4.20
CA VAL A 35 7.81 19.72 4.51
C VAL A 35 7.76 19.01 5.87
N GLU A 36 7.26 19.68 6.92
CA GLU A 36 7.18 19.15 8.29
C GLU A 36 5.79 19.32 8.89
N ASP A 37 5.45 20.50 9.45
CA ASP A 37 4.12 20.83 9.97
C ASP A 37 3.44 21.91 9.12
N SER A 38 2.11 21.99 9.23
CA SER A 38 1.22 23.00 8.67
C SER A 38 0.93 24.17 9.62
N LYS A 39 1.51 24.19 10.84
CA LYS A 39 1.28 25.22 11.87
C LYS A 39 2.43 26.22 11.96
N GLY A 40 2.09 27.50 12.09
CA GLY A 40 3.03 28.62 12.30
C GLY A 40 3.17 29.55 11.10
N ASP A 41 3.95 30.62 11.25
CA ASP A 41 4.11 31.67 10.22
C ASP A 41 5.09 31.28 9.08
N ASN A 42 5.89 30.23 9.26
CA ASN A 42 6.90 29.76 8.31
C ASN A 42 6.59 28.36 7.74
N VAL A 43 5.40 28.22 7.15
CA VAL A 43 4.99 26.96 6.50
C VAL A 43 5.76 26.78 5.19
N GLN A 44 6.59 25.75 5.12
CA GLN A 44 7.30 25.39 3.89
C GLN A 44 6.46 24.44 3.04
N HIS A 45 6.08 24.89 1.85
CA HIS A 45 5.40 24.05 0.87
C HIS A 45 6.36 23.04 0.25
N PHE A 46 5.90 21.80 0.14
CA PHE A 46 6.57 20.73 -0.56
C PHE A 46 5.95 20.58 -1.95
N VAL A 47 6.79 20.56 -2.98
CA VAL A 47 6.37 20.25 -4.36
C VAL A 47 6.76 18.80 -4.63
N PRO A 48 5.78 17.88 -4.78
CA PRO A 48 6.07 16.50 -5.13
C PRO A 48 6.88 16.44 -6.44
N PRO A 49 7.90 15.57 -6.52
CA PRO A 49 8.65 15.42 -7.76
C PRO A 49 7.71 14.95 -8.88
N ASN A 50 7.67 15.68 -10.01
CA ASN A 50 6.79 15.42 -11.18
C ASN A 50 7.02 14.05 -11.85
N ALA A 51 8.15 13.43 -11.59
CA ALA A 51 8.49 12.09 -12.02
C ALA A 51 9.37 11.50 -10.94
N ILE A 52 9.34 10.17 -10.79
CA ILE A 52 10.41 9.41 -10.16
C ILE A 52 11.70 10.09 -10.60
N ARG A 53 12.56 10.54 -9.66
CA ARG A 53 13.97 10.67 -10.02
C ARG A 53 14.28 9.32 -10.60
N SER A 54 14.40 9.20 -11.93
CA SER A 54 15.01 8.03 -12.52
C SER A 54 16.42 8.08 -11.97
N SER A 55 16.62 7.54 -10.78
CA SER A 55 17.90 7.05 -10.44
C SER A 55 18.12 6.03 -11.53
N ASN A 56 18.96 6.38 -12.50
CA ASN A 56 19.49 5.43 -13.48
C ASN A 56 20.18 4.25 -12.78
N GLN A 57 20.24 4.27 -11.44
CA GLN A 57 20.49 3.15 -10.57
C GLN A 57 19.21 2.33 -10.39
N VAL A 58 19.13 1.24 -11.15
CA VAL A 58 18.28 0.09 -10.85
C VAL A 58 18.64 -0.37 -9.44
N ASP A 59 17.66 -0.48 -8.54
CA ASP A 59 17.90 -1.09 -7.23
C ASP A 59 18.12 -2.59 -7.43
N LEU A 60 19.40 -2.98 -7.42
CA LEU A 60 19.86 -4.38 -7.51
C LEU A 60 19.73 -5.11 -6.16
N SER A 61 19.03 -4.52 -5.17
CA SER A 61 18.80 -5.21 -3.92
C SER A 61 17.82 -6.37 -4.14
N GLU A 62 18.26 -7.55 -3.71
CA GLU A 62 17.47 -8.78 -3.78
C GLU A 62 16.41 -8.85 -2.67
N THR A 63 16.54 -8.01 -1.63
CA THR A 63 15.60 -7.97 -0.51
C THR A 63 15.28 -6.54 -0.06
N LEU A 64 14.03 -6.31 0.31
CA LEU A 64 13.54 -5.08 0.92
C LEU A 64 13.24 -5.29 2.41
N LEU A 65 13.81 -4.42 3.25
CA LEU A 65 13.51 -4.39 4.68
C LEU A 65 12.13 -3.79 4.92
N GLY A 66 11.34 -4.44 5.77
CA GLY A 66 10.15 -3.87 6.37
C GLY A 66 10.29 -3.82 7.89
N ALA A 67 9.80 -2.74 8.51
CA ALA A 67 9.83 -2.58 9.97
C ALA A 67 8.75 -1.62 10.48
N CYS A 68 8.14 -1.98 11.62
CA CYS A 68 7.27 -1.06 12.35
C CYS A 68 8.06 0.12 12.93
N LEU A 69 7.37 1.19 13.34
CA LEU A 69 8.01 2.43 13.82
C LEU A 69 8.95 2.19 15.00
N CYS A 70 8.58 1.37 15.98
CA CYS A 70 9.43 1.09 17.14
C CYS A 70 10.55 0.07 16.86
N GLY A 71 10.58 -0.54 15.67
CA GLY A 71 11.56 -1.57 15.32
C GLY A 71 11.35 -2.93 16.00
N GLY A 72 10.29 -3.09 16.81
CA GLY A 72 9.98 -4.32 17.54
C GLY A 72 9.52 -5.50 16.67
N TYR A 73 9.13 -5.23 15.43
CA TYR A 73 8.93 -6.25 14.40
C TYR A 73 9.60 -5.81 13.09
N GLN A 74 10.39 -6.72 12.52
CA GLN A 74 11.14 -6.50 11.28
C GLN A 74 11.11 -7.75 10.42
N PHE A 75 11.02 -7.57 9.12
CA PHE A 75 10.99 -8.64 8.13
C PHE A 75 11.76 -8.24 6.88
N LYS A 76 12.02 -9.20 6.00
CA LYS A 76 12.52 -8.95 4.65
C LYS A 76 11.55 -9.54 3.65
N THR A 77 11.38 -8.88 2.51
CA THR A 77 10.74 -9.47 1.34
C THR A 77 11.77 -9.60 0.22
N SER A 78 11.79 -10.72 -0.50
CA SER A 78 12.62 -10.89 -1.70
C SER A 78 11.94 -10.34 -2.94
N ARG A 79 12.65 -10.21 -4.06
CA ARG A 79 12.03 -10.02 -5.38
C ARG A 79 11.14 -11.24 -5.75
N PRO A 80 10.20 -11.09 -6.70
CA PRO A 80 9.53 -12.25 -7.27
C PRO A 80 10.56 -13.23 -7.86
N ASN A 81 10.33 -14.52 -7.65
CA ASN A 81 11.17 -15.62 -8.13
C ASN A 81 10.29 -16.76 -8.63
N GLU A 82 10.88 -17.88 -9.05
CA GLU A 82 10.12 -19.02 -9.60
C GLU A 82 8.99 -19.48 -8.66
N ALA A 83 9.26 -19.61 -7.36
CA ALA A 83 8.27 -20.01 -6.37
C ALA A 83 7.10 -19.02 -6.24
N SER A 84 7.30 -17.73 -6.58
CA SER A 84 6.21 -16.75 -6.59
C SER A 84 5.11 -17.08 -7.60
N TYR A 85 5.43 -17.84 -8.66
CA TYR A 85 4.50 -18.18 -9.75
C TYR A 85 3.67 -19.43 -9.48
N ASP A 86 4.07 -20.28 -8.53
CA ASP A 86 3.40 -21.55 -8.24
C ASP A 86 2.12 -21.41 -7.40
N LEU A 87 1.84 -20.20 -6.93
CA LEU A 87 0.74 -19.92 -6.00
C LEU A 87 -0.57 -19.62 -6.72
N SER A 88 -1.68 -19.57 -5.98
CA SER A 88 -2.97 -19.15 -6.54
C SER A 88 -3.64 -18.08 -5.68
N SER A 89 -4.40 -17.21 -6.33
CA SER A 89 -5.14 -16.16 -5.64
C SER A 89 -6.35 -15.73 -6.45
N GLU A 90 -7.47 -15.53 -5.77
CA GLU A 90 -8.55 -14.70 -6.29
C GLU A 90 -8.05 -13.28 -6.60
N TYR A 91 -8.74 -12.53 -7.46
CA TYR A 91 -8.42 -11.14 -7.74
C TYR A 91 -8.68 -10.26 -6.52
N SER A 92 -7.82 -9.25 -6.36
CA SER A 92 -8.10 -8.14 -5.45
C SER A 92 -9.27 -7.29 -5.95
N ASP A 93 -10.05 -6.69 -5.04
CA ASP A 93 -11.15 -5.77 -5.38
C ASP A 93 -10.68 -4.58 -6.23
N SER A 94 -9.42 -4.17 -6.05
CA SER A 94 -8.79 -3.10 -6.83
C SER A 94 -8.54 -3.47 -8.30
N LEU A 95 -8.70 -4.75 -8.67
CA LEU A 95 -8.68 -5.21 -10.07
C LEU A 95 -10.09 -5.55 -10.54
N ILE A 96 -10.76 -6.44 -9.82
CA ILE A 96 -12.11 -6.91 -10.13
C ILE A 96 -12.93 -6.75 -8.85
N PRO A 97 -13.88 -5.80 -8.80
CA PRO A 97 -14.70 -5.57 -7.63
C PRO A 97 -15.43 -6.84 -7.20
N ARG A 98 -15.51 -7.11 -5.88
CA ARG A 98 -16.11 -8.34 -5.37
C ARG A 98 -17.60 -8.49 -5.73
N TYR A 99 -18.29 -7.39 -5.98
CA TYR A 99 -19.69 -7.41 -6.40
C TYR A 99 -19.89 -7.81 -7.88
N GLU A 100 -18.83 -7.96 -8.69
CA GLU A 100 -18.92 -8.39 -10.11
C GLU A 100 -19.16 -9.90 -10.30
N GLY A 101 -19.75 -10.56 -9.31
CA GLY A 101 -20.04 -11.99 -9.35
C GLY A 101 -18.76 -12.83 -9.43
N LYS A 102 -18.78 -13.98 -10.12
CA LYS A 102 -17.68 -14.95 -10.09
C LYS A 102 -16.38 -14.51 -10.79
N ALA A 103 -16.34 -13.34 -11.41
CA ALA A 103 -15.13 -12.85 -12.10
C ALA A 103 -13.94 -12.70 -11.13
N HIS A 104 -14.18 -12.35 -9.87
CA HIS A 104 -13.13 -12.23 -8.85
C HIS A 104 -12.42 -13.55 -8.54
N LEU A 105 -12.97 -14.72 -8.88
CA LEU A 105 -12.41 -16.02 -8.53
C LEU A 105 -11.10 -16.38 -9.27
N ASN A 106 -10.69 -15.59 -10.27
CA ASN A 106 -9.47 -15.80 -11.05
C ASN A 106 -9.30 -17.25 -11.57
N PRO A 107 -10.24 -17.78 -12.37
CA PRO A 107 -10.22 -19.19 -12.78
C PRO A 107 -9.01 -19.57 -13.64
N LYS A 108 -8.32 -18.58 -14.23
CA LYS A 108 -7.11 -18.79 -15.04
C LYS A 108 -5.82 -18.69 -14.21
N ASN A 109 -5.93 -18.41 -12.91
CA ASN A 109 -4.81 -18.20 -12.00
C ASN A 109 -3.79 -17.19 -12.54
N GLU A 110 -4.29 -16.05 -13.04
CA GLU A 110 -3.43 -14.95 -13.47
C GLU A 110 -2.64 -14.43 -12.27
N LYS A 111 -1.31 -14.29 -12.43
CA LYS A 111 -0.38 -13.86 -11.38
C LYS A 111 -0.39 -12.36 -11.23
N TRP A 112 -1.58 -11.81 -10.96
CA TRP A 112 -1.84 -10.38 -10.97
C TRP A 112 -1.00 -9.60 -9.97
N TRP A 113 -0.50 -10.27 -8.91
CA TRP A 113 0.37 -9.70 -7.90
C TRP A 113 1.83 -9.56 -8.36
N ILE A 114 2.24 -10.22 -9.45
CA ILE A 114 3.58 -10.09 -10.03
C ILE A 114 3.52 -9.11 -11.20
N ARG A 115 4.33 -8.05 -11.12
CA ARG A 115 4.27 -6.90 -12.03
C ARG A 115 5.63 -6.61 -12.65
N SER A 116 5.66 -5.69 -13.63
CA SER A 116 6.89 -5.23 -14.28
C SER A 116 7.81 -6.40 -14.72
N ASN A 117 7.27 -7.39 -15.45
CA ASN A 117 7.99 -8.57 -15.93
C ASN A 117 8.74 -9.35 -14.82
N GLY A 118 8.11 -9.54 -13.66
CA GLY A 118 8.68 -10.34 -12.57
C GLY A 118 9.59 -9.57 -11.62
N THR A 119 9.68 -8.25 -11.73
CA THR A 119 10.59 -7.46 -10.90
C THR A 119 9.92 -6.78 -9.71
N LYS A 120 8.59 -6.65 -9.73
CA LYS A 120 7.81 -5.90 -8.72
C LYS A 120 6.58 -6.64 -8.27
N TYR A 121 6.06 -6.26 -7.10
CA TYR A 121 4.74 -6.68 -6.62
C TYR A 121 3.68 -5.65 -6.96
N ALA A 122 2.43 -6.08 -7.06
CA ALA A 122 1.30 -5.19 -7.16
C ALA A 122 1.08 -4.45 -5.83
N ALA A 123 0.62 -3.21 -5.90
CA ALA A 123 0.16 -2.45 -4.76
C ALA A 123 -1.19 -1.78 -5.04
N ALA A 124 -1.99 -1.58 -4.00
CA ALA A 124 -3.28 -0.93 -4.11
C ALA A 124 -3.65 -0.16 -2.85
N ILE A 125 -4.61 0.74 -3.01
CA ILE A 125 -5.26 1.44 -1.90
C ILE A 125 -6.62 0.81 -1.69
N CYS A 126 -7.02 0.61 -0.43
CA CYS A 126 -8.31 0.06 -0.04
C CYS A 126 -9.04 1.00 0.92
N ALA A 127 -10.29 1.31 0.61
CA ALA A 127 -11.16 2.19 1.40
C ALA A 127 -12.27 1.43 2.15
N CYS A 128 -12.20 0.09 2.19
CA CYS A 128 -13.24 -0.72 2.84
C CYS A 128 -13.40 -0.40 4.32
N VAL A 129 -14.60 -0.66 4.85
CA VAL A 129 -14.97 -0.38 6.24
C VAL A 129 -13.97 -1.00 7.22
N ASP A 130 -13.55 -2.24 7.01
CA ASP A 130 -12.63 -2.93 7.91
C ASP A 130 -11.23 -2.32 7.90
N CYS A 131 -10.71 -1.96 6.72
CA CYS A 131 -9.41 -1.29 6.60
C CYS A 131 -9.45 0.05 7.34
N ARG A 132 -10.51 0.85 7.16
CA ARG A 132 -10.64 2.14 7.84
C ARG A 132 -10.75 1.99 9.35
N LYS A 133 -11.65 1.12 9.82
CA LYS A 133 -11.89 0.92 11.26
C LYS A 133 -10.68 0.34 11.98
N SER A 134 -9.97 -0.61 11.36
CA SER A 134 -8.81 -1.26 11.99
C SER A 134 -7.54 -0.40 11.98
N SER A 135 -7.38 0.50 11.01
CA SER A 135 -6.22 1.39 10.91
C SER A 135 -6.45 2.78 11.49
N GLY A 136 -7.71 3.22 11.60
CA GLY A 136 -8.07 4.60 11.90
C GLY A 136 -7.81 5.58 10.74
N GLN A 137 -7.58 5.08 9.52
CA GLN A 137 -7.31 5.87 8.32
C GLN A 137 -8.52 5.92 7.38
N ASP A 138 -8.61 6.92 6.50
CA ASP A 138 -9.63 6.97 5.44
C ASP A 138 -9.46 5.85 4.39
N PHE A 139 -8.24 5.34 4.25
CA PHE A 139 -7.87 4.23 3.37
C PHE A 139 -6.49 3.68 3.79
N VAL A 140 -6.20 2.45 3.37
CA VAL A 140 -4.94 1.74 3.67
C VAL A 140 -4.25 1.32 2.39
N GLN A 141 -2.92 1.36 2.38
CA GLN A 141 -2.08 0.95 1.25
C GLN A 141 -1.51 -0.45 1.47
N TRP A 142 -1.79 -1.36 0.54
CA TRP A 142 -1.34 -2.76 0.59
C TRP A 142 -0.43 -3.10 -0.58
N ALA A 143 0.69 -3.75 -0.30
CA ALA A 143 1.47 -4.50 -1.26
C ALA A 143 1.11 -5.99 -1.18
N PHE A 144 0.93 -6.64 -2.32
CA PHE A 144 0.51 -8.05 -2.37
C PHE A 144 1.73 -8.95 -2.53
N VAL A 145 2.25 -9.46 -1.41
CA VAL A 145 3.50 -10.21 -1.37
C VAL A 145 3.20 -11.69 -1.14
N PRO A 146 3.73 -12.61 -1.97
CA PRO A 146 3.65 -14.04 -1.71
C PRO A 146 4.22 -14.43 -0.34
N SER A 147 3.58 -15.37 0.33
CA SER A 147 4.05 -15.92 1.61
C SER A 147 5.46 -16.51 1.51
N VAL A 148 5.80 -17.12 0.37
CA VAL A 148 7.13 -17.70 0.07
C VAL A 148 8.22 -16.65 -0.15
N ASN A 149 7.88 -15.37 -0.24
CA ASN A 149 8.83 -14.28 -0.46
C ASN A 149 9.02 -13.38 0.76
N ILE A 150 8.35 -13.66 1.88
CA ILE A 150 8.52 -12.91 3.13
C ILE A 150 9.22 -13.77 4.19
N PHE A 151 10.14 -13.15 4.92
CA PHE A 151 11.01 -13.82 5.88
C PHE A 151 11.24 -12.94 7.10
N GLY A 152 11.59 -13.55 8.23
CA GLY A 152 12.21 -12.85 9.34
C GLY A 152 13.45 -12.08 8.89
N LYS A 153 13.81 -11.01 9.59
CA LYS A 153 14.99 -10.18 9.24
C LYS A 153 16.30 -10.97 9.17
N ASP A 154 16.41 -12.02 9.99
CA ASP A 154 17.52 -12.97 10.07
C ASP A 154 17.45 -14.10 9.02
N GLY A 155 16.43 -14.12 8.16
CA GLY A 155 16.19 -15.16 7.17
C GLY A 155 15.38 -16.35 7.66
N SER A 156 14.90 -16.32 8.91
CA SER A 156 13.94 -17.31 9.43
C SER A 156 12.62 -17.26 8.66
N PRO A 157 11.79 -18.32 8.72
CA PRO A 157 10.45 -18.31 8.14
C PRO A 157 9.62 -17.12 8.67
N PHE A 158 8.73 -16.59 7.84
CA PHE A 158 7.82 -15.53 8.27
C PHE A 158 6.96 -15.98 9.45
N ASP A 159 7.00 -15.20 10.53
CA ASP A 159 6.21 -15.42 11.74
C ASP A 159 5.36 -14.19 12.05
N PRO A 160 4.06 -14.18 11.66
CA PRO A 160 3.17 -13.06 11.94
C PRO A 160 2.78 -12.94 13.42
N TYR A 161 3.21 -13.85 14.29
CA TYR A 161 2.97 -13.83 15.73
C TYR A 161 4.21 -13.42 16.54
N GLY A 162 5.35 -13.22 15.86
CA GLY A 162 6.62 -12.90 16.48
C GLY A 162 6.76 -11.44 16.93
N GLY A 163 7.79 -11.20 17.75
CA GLY A 163 8.21 -9.86 18.19
C GLY A 163 7.08 -9.07 18.85
N THR A 164 6.82 -7.86 18.35
CA THR A 164 5.78 -6.96 18.89
C THR A 164 4.44 -7.05 18.16
N LEU A 165 4.25 -8.00 17.24
CA LEU A 165 2.96 -8.14 16.58
C LEU A 165 1.90 -8.70 17.53
N THR A 166 0.67 -8.32 17.25
CA THR A 166 -0.55 -8.92 17.77
C THR A 166 -1.57 -8.97 16.65
N VAL A 167 -2.59 -9.79 16.82
CA VAL A 167 -3.62 -10.04 15.80
C VAL A 167 -4.99 -9.60 16.29
N TYR A 168 -5.79 -9.10 15.37
CA TYR A 168 -7.23 -8.90 15.50
C TYR A 168 -7.94 -9.72 14.42
N ASP A 169 -8.83 -10.61 14.84
CA ASP A 169 -9.71 -11.35 13.96
C ASP A 169 -10.81 -10.42 13.45
N SER A 170 -10.55 -9.75 12.33
CA SER A 170 -11.45 -8.72 11.80
C SER A 170 -12.76 -9.29 11.24
N SER A 171 -12.72 -10.52 10.74
CA SER A 171 -13.90 -11.27 10.30
C SER A 171 -13.57 -12.75 10.25
N GLU A 172 -14.54 -13.60 9.90
CA GLU A 172 -14.26 -15.00 9.58
C GLU A 172 -13.32 -15.15 8.38
N HIS A 173 -13.12 -14.12 7.56
CA HIS A 173 -12.38 -14.18 6.31
C HIS A 173 -10.98 -13.53 6.38
N GLY A 174 -10.69 -12.72 7.40
CA GLY A 174 -9.44 -11.95 7.46
C GLY A 174 -8.88 -11.73 8.86
N LYS A 175 -7.57 -11.93 8.99
CA LYS A 175 -6.77 -11.63 10.19
C LYS A 175 -5.90 -10.41 9.95
N ARG A 176 -5.97 -9.42 10.86
CA ARG A 176 -5.21 -8.17 10.77
C ARG A 176 -4.16 -8.11 11.86
N TYR A 177 -2.92 -7.89 11.46
CA TYR A 177 -1.77 -7.84 12.35
C TYR A 177 -1.30 -6.41 12.51
N PHE A 178 -0.97 -6.03 13.74
CA PHE A 178 -0.45 -4.71 14.06
C PHE A 178 0.55 -4.79 15.20
N CYS A 179 1.40 -3.78 15.31
CA CYS A 179 2.35 -3.68 16.41
C CYS A 179 1.65 -3.22 17.69
N LYS A 180 1.68 -4.02 18.76
CA LYS A 180 1.07 -3.66 20.05
C LYS A 180 1.79 -2.52 20.79
N VAL A 181 2.97 -2.12 20.32
CA VAL A 181 3.80 -1.06 20.93
C VAL A 181 3.58 0.29 20.26
N CYS A 182 3.63 0.35 18.93
CA CYS A 182 3.54 1.61 18.18
C CYS A 182 2.28 1.75 17.33
N GLY A 183 1.37 0.77 17.37
CA GLY A 183 0.10 0.80 16.61
C GLY A 183 0.25 0.62 15.10
N ALA A 184 1.45 0.35 14.58
CA ALA A 184 1.66 0.21 13.13
C ALA A 184 0.82 -0.94 12.58
N ASN A 185 -0.08 -0.62 11.66
CA ASN A 185 -0.83 -1.59 10.86
C ASN A 185 0.16 -2.34 9.96
N ALA A 186 0.17 -3.68 10.04
CA ALA A 186 1.26 -4.47 9.46
C ALA A 186 0.84 -5.38 8.33
N PHE A 187 -0.03 -6.35 8.62
CA PHE A 187 -0.40 -7.38 7.65
C PHE A 187 -1.91 -7.62 7.64
N LEU A 188 -2.43 -7.99 6.49
CA LEU A 188 -3.73 -8.63 6.35
C LEU A 188 -3.53 -9.99 5.68
N LEU A 189 -3.98 -11.04 6.36
CA LEU A 189 -4.03 -12.40 5.82
C LEU A 189 -5.49 -12.74 5.59
N LEU A 190 -5.83 -13.17 4.38
CA LEU A 190 -7.19 -13.53 4.01
C LEU A 190 -7.29 -15.02 3.68
N LYS A 191 -8.45 -15.61 3.97
CA LYS A 191 -8.74 -17.01 3.65
C LYS A 191 -8.93 -17.26 2.15
N ASP A 192 -9.41 -16.27 1.40
CA ASP A 192 -9.62 -16.34 -0.06
C ASP A 192 -8.32 -16.15 -0.86
N ARG A 193 -7.27 -15.65 -0.20
CA ARG A 193 -5.93 -15.46 -0.78
C ARG A 193 -4.85 -15.98 0.19
N PRO A 194 -4.86 -17.29 0.51
CA PRO A 194 -4.03 -17.85 1.60
C PRO A 194 -2.52 -17.75 1.33
N ASP A 195 -2.13 -17.69 0.06
CA ASP A 195 -0.74 -17.64 -0.37
C ASP A 195 -0.20 -16.21 -0.49
N LEU A 196 -1.06 -15.19 -0.36
CA LEU A 196 -0.68 -13.78 -0.42
C LEU A 196 -0.83 -13.12 0.94
N ILE A 197 0.15 -12.31 1.29
CA ILE A 197 0.14 -11.45 2.45
C ILE A 197 0.02 -10.02 1.96
N ASP A 198 -1.03 -9.34 2.40
CA ASP A 198 -1.18 -7.92 2.17
C ASP A 198 -0.29 -7.21 3.21
N VAL A 199 0.82 -6.64 2.73
CA VAL A 199 1.82 -5.92 3.55
C VAL A 199 1.53 -4.44 3.51
N ASN A 200 1.40 -3.78 4.67
CA ASN A 200 1.19 -2.34 4.70
C ASN A 200 2.42 -1.63 4.14
N VAL A 201 2.23 -0.83 3.08
CA VAL A 201 3.34 -0.19 2.36
C VAL A 201 4.14 0.74 3.28
N GLY A 202 3.52 1.34 4.30
CA GLY A 202 4.19 2.19 5.27
C GLY A 202 5.26 1.50 6.13
N LEU A 203 5.32 0.16 6.12
CA LEU A 203 6.40 -0.59 6.76
C LEU A 203 7.67 -0.69 5.91
N LEU A 204 7.54 -0.55 4.59
CA LEU A 204 8.61 -0.83 3.64
C LEU A 204 9.65 0.29 3.63
N ARG A 205 10.94 -0.09 3.66
CA ARG A 205 12.08 0.84 3.70
C ARG A 205 12.75 0.91 2.34
N SER A 206 11.99 1.32 1.34
CA SER A 206 12.47 1.54 -0.03
C SER A 206 13.42 2.75 -0.07
N LYS A 207 14.39 2.69 -0.99
CA LYS A 207 15.29 3.82 -1.26
C LYS A 207 14.66 4.87 -2.17
N GLN A 208 13.63 4.50 -2.95
CA GLN A 208 12.91 5.43 -3.82
C GLN A 208 11.85 6.26 -3.08
N GLY A 209 11.42 5.82 -1.90
CA GLY A 209 10.50 6.59 -1.05
C GLY A 209 9.31 5.77 -0.56
N SER A 210 8.31 6.48 -0.06
CA SER A 210 7.15 5.90 0.62
C SER A 210 6.19 5.11 -0.28
N LEU A 211 6.18 5.38 -1.59
CA LEU A 211 5.42 4.61 -2.57
C LEU A 211 6.15 3.34 -3.01
N ALA A 212 7.43 3.22 -2.67
CA ALA A 212 8.29 2.07 -2.95
C ALA A 212 8.22 1.58 -4.41
N GLU A 213 8.20 2.50 -5.38
CA GLU A 213 8.03 2.18 -6.81
C GLU A 213 9.21 1.42 -7.44
N ASP A 214 10.35 1.29 -6.74
CA ASP A 214 11.40 0.33 -7.08
C ASP A 214 10.96 -1.13 -6.85
N TRP A 215 10.01 -1.37 -5.95
CA TRP A 215 9.52 -2.69 -5.55
C TRP A 215 8.05 -2.93 -5.92
N LEU A 216 7.28 -1.86 -6.09
CA LEU A 216 5.83 -1.91 -6.26
C LEU A 216 5.40 -1.28 -7.59
N GLU A 217 4.34 -1.85 -8.16
CA GLU A 217 3.57 -1.25 -9.25
C GLU A 217 2.12 -1.09 -8.78
N TRP A 218 1.65 0.16 -8.69
CA TRP A 218 0.33 0.47 -8.15
C TRP A 218 -0.77 0.26 -9.18
N PHE A 219 -1.91 -0.28 -8.73
CA PHE A 219 -3.13 -0.30 -9.52
C PHE A 219 -3.65 1.10 -9.76
N LYS A 220 -4.17 1.31 -10.97
CA LYS A 220 -4.43 2.63 -11.53
C LYS A 220 -5.91 2.90 -11.67
N GLN A 221 -6.67 1.83 -11.85
CA GLN A 221 -8.05 1.87 -12.29
C GLN A 221 -9.01 2.04 -11.12
N ARG A 222 -8.64 1.57 -9.92
CA ARG A 222 -9.57 1.49 -8.81
C ARG A 222 -8.86 1.42 -7.45
N ILE A 223 -9.26 2.32 -6.55
CA ILE A 223 -9.17 2.15 -5.11
C ILE A 223 -10.16 1.05 -4.71
N GLY A 224 -9.69 0.00 -4.05
CA GLY A 224 -10.52 -1.13 -3.64
C GLY A 224 -11.62 -0.69 -2.68
N PHE A 225 -12.83 -1.18 -2.89
CA PHE A 225 -14.05 -0.83 -2.15
C PHE A 225 -14.27 0.69 -2.07
N ASN A 226 -14.04 1.42 -3.17
CA ASN A 226 -14.17 2.88 -3.17
C ASN A 226 -15.58 3.34 -2.77
N GLU A 227 -16.61 2.55 -3.07
CA GLU A 227 -18.00 2.76 -2.66
C GLU A 227 -18.23 2.75 -1.13
N GLU A 228 -17.31 2.16 -0.36
CA GLU A 228 -17.38 2.11 1.10
C GLU A 228 -16.65 3.29 1.79
N GLY A 229 -15.90 4.08 1.02
CA GLY A 229 -15.18 5.25 1.51
C GLY A 229 -16.11 6.31 2.09
N GLN A 230 -15.79 6.82 3.29
CA GLN A 230 -16.67 7.78 4.00
C GLN A 230 -16.27 9.25 3.85
N ASN A 231 -15.05 9.48 3.35
CA ASN A 231 -14.56 10.79 2.94
C ASN A 231 -14.49 10.76 1.41
N THR A 232 -15.66 10.94 0.78
CA THR A 232 -15.83 10.66 -0.65
C THR A 232 -15.06 11.66 -1.51
N GLU A 233 -14.95 12.91 -1.06
CA GLU A 233 -14.12 13.94 -1.69
C GLU A 233 -12.65 13.51 -1.73
N LEU A 234 -12.09 13.07 -0.61
CA LEU A 234 -10.69 12.67 -0.53
C LEU A 234 -10.40 11.39 -1.33
N VAL A 235 -11.25 10.36 -1.21
CA VAL A 235 -11.09 9.10 -1.97
C VAL A 235 -11.22 9.36 -3.47
N GLY A 236 -12.17 10.21 -3.89
CA GLY A 236 -12.34 10.61 -5.28
C GLY A 236 -11.15 11.41 -5.83
N ALA A 237 -10.63 12.37 -5.06
CA ALA A 237 -9.43 13.13 -5.42
C ALA A 237 -8.22 12.22 -5.60
N LEU A 238 -8.03 11.25 -4.68
CA LEU A 238 -6.93 10.29 -4.73
C LEU A 238 -7.01 9.38 -5.97
N GLN A 239 -8.21 8.85 -6.27
CA GLN A 239 -8.46 8.06 -7.47
C GLN A 239 -8.08 8.84 -8.75
N ALA A 240 -8.59 10.08 -8.87
CA ALA A 240 -8.31 10.92 -10.03
C ALA A 240 -6.81 11.28 -10.15
N GLY A 241 -6.12 11.47 -9.02
CA GLY A 241 -4.68 11.73 -9.00
C GLY A 241 -3.84 10.53 -9.43
N ILE A 242 -4.21 9.31 -9.01
CA ILE A 242 -3.57 8.07 -9.46
C ILE A 242 -3.73 7.91 -10.98
N GLU A 243 -4.95 8.07 -11.51
CA GLU A 243 -5.24 7.96 -12.94
C GLU A 243 -4.41 8.94 -13.78
N ARG A 244 -4.29 10.19 -13.30
CA ARG A 244 -3.52 11.25 -13.94
C ARG A 244 -2.02 10.95 -13.96
N ASP A 245 -1.45 10.59 -12.81
CA ASP A 245 -0.02 10.29 -12.67
C ASP A 245 0.40 9.20 -13.67
N TYR A 246 -0.38 8.12 -13.77
CA TYR A 246 -0.03 7.03 -14.68
C TYR A 246 -0.38 7.27 -16.15
N SER A 247 -1.36 8.11 -16.47
CA SER A 247 -1.63 8.53 -17.85
C SER A 247 -0.48 9.38 -18.41
N SER A 248 0.09 10.26 -17.58
CA SER A 248 1.25 11.09 -17.97
C SER A 248 2.52 10.26 -18.25
N LYS A 249 2.71 9.15 -17.53
CA LYS A 249 3.80 8.18 -17.74
C LYS A 249 3.65 7.35 -19.01
N ALA A 250 2.44 7.21 -19.56
CA ALA A 250 2.19 6.45 -20.79
C ALA A 250 2.50 7.25 -22.06
N GLY A 251 2.37 8.58 -22.02
CA GLY A 251 2.64 9.49 -23.14
C GLY A 251 4.09 9.96 -23.28
N SER A 252 5.00 9.47 -22.44
CA SER A 252 6.42 9.86 -22.39
C SER A 252 7.37 8.78 -22.94
N LYS A 253 6.86 7.85 -23.75
CA LYS A 253 7.64 6.86 -24.50
C LYS A 253 7.82 7.26 -25.96
#